data_AF-A0A9E3MRA5-F1
#
_entry.id   AF-A0A9E3MRA5-F1
#
_cell.length_a   1.000
_cell.length_b   1.000
_cell.length_c   1.000
_cell.angle_alpha   90.00
_cell.angle_beta   90.00
_cell.angle_gamma   90.00
#
_symmetry.space_group_name_H-M   'P 1'
#
loop_
_entity.id
_entity.type
_entity.pdbx_description
1 polymer ?
#
loop_
_entity_poly.entity_id
_entity_poly.type
_entity_poly.pdbx_seq_one_letter_code
_entity_poly.pdbx_strand_id
1 'polypeptide(L)'
;MLEPADNRRRRRGKAVLLSALAMILIAFGAPAFATSTKADASTVVHPAAHRAADVSLPCDLYAAGGTPCVTAHSTTRALFASYNGPLYQIQRASDHSYRDIGLLGAGGYADGASQVSFCSGTSCTITKIYDQTAQHNDMPISWGGYWKGPEPNGSDVGADAMALPVTAAGHQVFGVKVTPGVGYRLDHAKGVPTGAQPEGIYMVTSSNYTSQWCCFDYGSGENSHTDTGNATMNAI
;
A
#
# COMPACT_ATOMS: atom_id res chain seq x y z
N MET A 1 38.68 33.77 -9.11
CA MET A 1 39.01 35.15 -8.74
C MET A 1 37.94 36.04 -9.36
N LEU A 2 36.91 36.37 -8.58
CA LEU A 2 35.92 37.45 -8.76
C LEU A 2 35.02 37.36 -7.51
N GLU A 3 35.19 38.33 -6.62
CA GLU A 3 34.52 38.44 -5.32
C GLU A 3 33.00 38.75 -5.45
N PRO A 4 32.20 38.37 -4.45
CA PRO A 4 30.78 38.71 -4.35
C PRO A 4 30.57 40.04 -3.59
N ALA A 5 29.55 40.80 -4.01
CA ALA A 5 29.15 42.04 -3.34
C ALA A 5 28.32 41.77 -2.07
N ASP A 6 28.64 42.57 -1.06
CA ASP A 6 28.27 42.49 0.35
C ASP A 6 26.91 43.16 0.70
N ASN A 7 26.33 42.66 1.79
CA ASN A 7 25.42 43.27 2.78
C ASN A 7 24.33 44.27 2.37
N ARG A 8 23.13 44.03 2.92
CA ARG A 8 22.65 44.85 4.05
C ARG A 8 21.50 44.22 4.85
N ARG A 9 21.81 43.95 6.12
CA ARG A 9 20.89 43.87 7.27
C ARG A 9 19.76 44.91 7.22
N ARG A 10 18.54 44.49 7.58
CA ARG A 10 17.62 45.33 8.37
C ARG A 10 16.84 44.50 9.39
N ARG A 11 17.18 44.72 10.67
CA ARG A 11 16.37 44.44 11.86
C ARG A 11 15.11 45.31 11.86
N ARG A 12 14.00 44.80 12.39
CA ARG A 12 12.87 45.46 13.09
C ARG A 12 11.75 44.41 13.23
N GLY A 13 11.06 44.17 14.32
CA GLY A 13 10.97 44.73 15.67
C GLY A 13 9.84 43.96 16.37
N LYS A 14 9.94 43.73 17.68
CA LYS A 14 8.92 43.04 18.50
C LYS A 14 7.65 43.88 18.59
N ALA A 15 6.47 43.24 18.59
CA ALA A 15 5.25 43.79 19.17
C ALA A 15 4.40 42.66 19.76
N VAL A 16 4.38 42.60 21.09
CA VAL A 16 3.47 41.82 21.92
C VAL A 16 2.28 42.73 22.20
N LEU A 17 1.04 42.26 21.98
CA LEU A 17 -0.15 42.90 22.54
C LEU A 17 -0.88 41.89 23.43
N LEU A 18 -0.89 42.19 24.74
CA LEU A 18 -1.84 41.68 25.71
C LEU A 18 -3.09 42.58 25.70
N SER A 19 -4.27 41.96 25.71
CA SER A 19 -5.52 42.63 26.08
C SER A 19 -6.20 41.82 27.17
N ALA A 20 -6.14 42.34 28.39
CA ALA A 20 -6.97 41.93 29.51
C ALA A 20 -8.13 42.93 29.64
N LEU A 21 -9.34 42.45 29.90
CA LEU A 21 -10.32 43.21 30.70
C LEU A 21 -11.27 42.25 31.44
N ALA A 22 -11.32 42.47 32.75
CA ALA A 22 -12.19 41.87 33.75
C ALA A 22 -13.58 42.55 33.72
N MET A 23 -14.64 42.29 34.48
CA MET A 23 -15.04 41.50 35.65
C MET A 23 -16.58 41.67 35.70
N ILE A 24 -17.38 40.67 36.08
CA ILE A 24 -18.63 40.92 36.85
C ILE A 24 -18.81 39.79 37.89
N LEU A 25 -18.76 40.20 39.16
CA LEU A 25 -19.17 39.45 40.36
C LEU A 25 -20.66 39.67 40.61
N ILE A 26 -21.45 38.62 40.90
CA ILE A 26 -22.62 38.73 41.79
C ILE A 26 -22.76 37.45 42.66
N ALA A 27 -22.56 37.69 43.96
CA ALA A 27 -23.22 37.22 45.18
C ALA A 27 -23.59 35.73 45.46
N PHE A 28 -23.27 35.37 46.70
CA PHE A 28 -23.55 34.15 47.45
C PHE A 28 -25.04 33.84 47.67
N GLY A 29 -25.35 32.53 47.70
CA GLY A 29 -26.56 31.99 48.33
C GLY A 29 -26.53 30.45 48.37
N ALA A 30 -26.38 29.88 49.57
CA ALA A 30 -26.63 28.47 49.89
C ALA A 30 -27.36 28.43 51.26
N PRO A 31 -27.94 27.32 51.75
CA PRO A 31 -28.30 26.04 51.11
C PRO A 31 -29.78 25.68 51.35
N ALA A 32 -30.34 24.68 50.65
CA ALA A 32 -31.53 23.96 51.12
C ALA A 32 -31.55 22.53 50.59
N PHE A 33 -31.61 21.59 51.53
CA PHE A 33 -31.76 20.15 51.34
C PHE A 33 -33.13 19.82 50.75
N ALA A 34 -33.15 18.99 49.70
CA ALA A 34 -34.30 18.16 49.37
C ALA A 34 -33.80 16.84 48.77
N THR A 35 -33.89 15.80 49.60
CA THR A 35 -33.72 14.40 49.23
C THR A 35 -34.82 13.99 48.27
N SER A 36 -34.47 13.54 47.07
CA SER A 36 -35.34 12.72 46.24
C SER A 36 -34.52 11.58 45.63
N THR A 37 -34.55 10.45 46.33
CA THR A 37 -34.11 9.15 45.82
C THR A 37 -34.99 8.75 44.63
N LYS A 38 -34.43 8.81 43.42
CA LYS A 38 -34.91 8.00 42.30
C LYS A 38 -33.81 7.01 41.94
N ALA A 39 -34.22 5.75 41.99
CA ALA A 39 -33.37 4.58 41.86
C ALA A 39 -32.47 4.63 40.62
N ASP A 40 -31.23 4.23 40.84
CA ASP A 40 -30.28 3.76 39.84
C ASP A 40 -30.98 2.76 38.89
N ALA A 41 -31.24 3.20 37.67
CA ALA A 41 -31.12 2.31 36.54
C ALA A 41 -29.66 2.41 36.08
N SER A 42 -28.79 1.60 36.69
CA SER A 42 -27.49 1.28 36.12
C SER A 42 -27.74 0.67 34.73
N THR A 43 -27.81 1.51 33.71
CA THR A 43 -27.51 1.09 32.35
C THR A 43 -26.05 0.69 32.38
N VAL A 44 -25.81 -0.61 32.52
CA VAL A 44 -24.53 -1.18 32.13
C VAL A 44 -24.41 -0.85 30.65
N VAL A 45 -23.70 0.24 30.34
CA VAL A 45 -23.13 0.44 29.03
C VAL A 45 -22.09 -0.66 28.91
N HIS A 46 -22.52 -1.83 28.45
CA HIS A 46 -21.60 -2.72 27.79
C HIS A 46 -20.94 -1.84 26.72
N PRO A 47 -19.60 -1.69 26.70
CA PRO A 47 -18.98 -1.18 25.50
C PRO A 47 -19.57 -2.03 24.40
N ALA A 48 -20.25 -1.41 23.44
CA ALA A 48 -20.58 -2.09 22.22
C ALA A 48 -19.23 -2.64 21.79
N ALA A 49 -19.05 -3.96 21.91
CA ALA A 49 -17.99 -4.61 21.21
C ALA A 49 -18.20 -4.10 19.80
N HIS A 50 -17.26 -3.29 19.31
CA HIS A 50 -17.07 -3.21 17.89
C HIS A 50 -16.83 -4.67 17.52
N ARG A 51 -17.91 -5.40 17.18
CA ARG A 51 -17.81 -6.43 16.18
C ARG A 51 -17.05 -5.69 15.11
N ALA A 52 -15.78 -6.04 14.93
CA ALA A 52 -15.17 -5.90 13.64
C ALA A 52 -16.23 -6.51 12.73
N ALA A 53 -17.00 -5.66 12.05
CA ALA A 53 -17.69 -6.13 10.88
C ALA A 53 -16.59 -6.83 10.10
N ASP A 54 -16.77 -8.10 9.78
CA ASP A 54 -15.88 -8.78 8.84
C ASP A 54 -15.87 -7.89 7.61
N VAL A 55 -14.83 -7.04 7.49
CA VAL A 55 -14.73 -6.10 6.40
C VAL A 55 -14.33 -6.97 5.24
N SER A 56 -15.31 -7.38 4.42
CA SER A 56 -15.04 -8.09 3.17
C SER A 56 -14.03 -7.28 2.37
N LEU A 57 -12.90 -7.89 2.05
CA LEU A 57 -11.87 -7.29 1.22
C LEU A 57 -12.15 -7.61 -0.25
N PRO A 58 -11.41 -7.03 -1.20
CA PRO A 58 -11.76 -7.13 -2.62
C PRO A 58 -12.05 -8.54 -3.12
N CYS A 59 -11.22 -9.52 -2.76
CA CYS A 59 -11.43 -10.89 -3.23
C CYS A 59 -12.56 -11.64 -2.52
N ASP A 60 -12.92 -11.24 -1.29
CA ASP A 60 -14.13 -11.73 -0.63
C ASP A 60 -15.39 -11.22 -1.35
N LEU A 61 -15.38 -9.95 -1.78
CA LEU A 61 -16.47 -9.33 -2.54
C LEU A 61 -16.62 -9.95 -3.94
N TYR A 62 -15.51 -10.16 -4.63
CA TYR A 62 -15.50 -10.87 -5.93
C TYR A 62 -16.03 -12.29 -5.80
N ALA A 63 -15.63 -13.03 -4.76
CA ALA A 63 -16.16 -14.37 -4.50
C ALA A 63 -17.67 -14.35 -4.19
N ALA A 64 -18.12 -13.41 -3.35
CA ALA A 64 -19.55 -13.24 -3.06
C ALA A 64 -20.38 -12.85 -4.30
N GLY A 65 -19.77 -12.13 -5.25
CA GLY A 65 -20.36 -11.77 -6.54
C GLY A 65 -20.34 -12.87 -7.60
N GLY A 66 -19.79 -14.06 -7.30
CA GLY A 66 -19.70 -15.18 -8.23
C GLY A 66 -18.54 -15.11 -9.24
N THR A 67 -17.59 -14.19 -9.04
CA THR A 67 -16.41 -14.01 -9.89
C THR A 67 -15.12 -13.99 -9.05
N PRO A 68 -14.78 -15.11 -8.36
CA PRO A 68 -13.68 -15.15 -7.39
C PRO A 68 -12.33 -14.83 -8.03
N CYS A 69 -11.44 -14.21 -7.24
CA CYS A 69 -10.06 -13.96 -7.65
C CYS A 69 -9.33 -15.28 -7.94
N VAL A 70 -8.66 -15.35 -9.09
CA VAL A 70 -7.69 -16.41 -9.46
C VAL A 70 -6.24 -15.95 -9.30
N THR A 71 -6.05 -14.64 -9.16
CA THR A 71 -4.79 -13.97 -8.80
C THR A 71 -5.12 -12.77 -7.90
N ALA A 72 -4.26 -12.47 -6.93
CA ALA A 72 -4.45 -11.37 -5.99
C ALA A 72 -3.10 -10.82 -5.50
N HIS A 73 -2.66 -9.68 -6.01
CA HIS A 73 -1.35 -9.10 -5.73
C HIS A 73 -1.47 -7.74 -5.04
N SER A 74 -0.71 -7.54 -3.96
CA SER A 74 -0.59 -6.24 -3.30
C SER A 74 0.63 -6.21 -2.41
N THR A 75 1.38 -5.11 -2.43
CA THR A 75 2.45 -4.83 -1.46
C THR A 75 1.99 -3.98 -0.28
N THR A 76 0.72 -3.56 -0.27
CA THR A 76 0.22 -2.57 0.69
C THR A 76 -0.75 -3.16 1.72
N ARG A 77 -1.55 -4.16 1.34
CA ARG A 77 -2.52 -4.80 2.24
C ARG A 77 -2.95 -6.18 1.76
N ALA A 78 -3.62 -6.91 2.65
CA ALA A 78 -4.37 -8.09 2.27
C ALA A 78 -5.54 -7.74 1.33
N LEU A 79 -5.90 -8.69 0.47
CA LEU A 79 -7.02 -8.66 -0.46
C LEU A 79 -8.14 -9.64 -0.08
N PHE A 80 -7.90 -10.52 0.90
CA PHE A 80 -8.88 -11.36 1.58
C PHE A 80 -8.84 -11.08 3.08
N ALA A 81 -10.00 -11.00 3.74
CA ALA A 81 -10.10 -10.71 5.18
C ALA A 81 -9.36 -11.75 6.04
N SER A 82 -9.29 -13.01 5.59
CA SER A 82 -8.63 -14.11 6.30
C SER A 82 -7.14 -14.26 5.96
N TYR A 83 -6.62 -13.53 4.98
CA TYR A 83 -5.25 -13.70 4.53
C TYR A 83 -4.25 -13.24 5.61
N ASN A 84 -3.31 -14.11 5.97
CA ASN A 84 -2.28 -13.84 6.98
C ASN A 84 -0.87 -14.22 6.48
N GLY A 85 -0.71 -14.33 5.16
CA GLY A 85 0.55 -14.71 4.52
C GLY A 85 1.45 -13.51 4.19
N PRO A 86 2.61 -13.78 3.56
CA PRO A 86 3.52 -12.75 3.09
C PRO A 86 2.96 -12.04 1.84
N LEU A 87 3.07 -10.72 1.78
CA LEU A 87 2.61 -9.94 0.62
C LEU A 87 3.64 -9.88 -0.51
N TYR A 88 4.92 -9.74 -0.17
CA TYR A 88 6.02 -9.69 -1.12
C TYR A 88 7.35 -10.05 -0.45
N GLN A 89 8.34 -10.38 -1.25
CA GLN A 89 9.71 -10.63 -0.82
C GLN A 89 10.62 -9.47 -1.23
N ILE A 90 11.50 -9.09 -0.31
CA ILE A 90 12.57 -8.13 -0.56
C ILE A 90 13.94 -8.79 -0.40
N GLN A 91 14.92 -8.34 -1.18
CA GLN A 91 16.32 -8.69 -1.02
C GLN A 91 17.13 -7.45 -0.67
N ARG A 92 17.96 -7.56 0.36
CA ARG A 92 18.84 -6.49 0.83
C ARG A 92 20.15 -6.48 0.04
N ALA A 93 20.56 -5.32 -0.46
CA ALA A 93 21.75 -5.22 -1.30
C ALA A 93 23.07 -5.46 -0.56
N SER A 94 23.16 -5.11 0.73
CA SER A 94 24.41 -5.21 1.49
C SER A 94 24.92 -6.63 1.72
N ASP A 95 24.01 -7.61 1.78
CA ASP A 95 24.34 -8.99 2.14
C ASP A 95 23.51 -10.04 1.39
N HIS A 96 22.71 -9.62 0.41
CA HIS A 96 21.84 -10.47 -0.41
C HIS A 96 20.82 -11.30 0.39
N SER A 97 20.59 -10.96 1.66
CA SER A 97 19.59 -11.62 2.48
C SER A 97 18.18 -11.30 2.01
N TYR A 98 17.29 -12.28 2.12
CA TYR A 98 15.88 -12.13 1.76
C TYR A 98 15.02 -11.99 3.02
N ARG A 99 13.92 -11.24 2.87
CA ARG A 99 12.86 -11.17 3.86
C ARG A 99 11.51 -11.08 3.16
N ASP A 100 10.56 -11.85 3.65
CA ASP A 100 9.17 -11.65 3.29
C ASP A 100 8.53 -10.59 4.19
N ILE A 101 7.77 -9.68 3.59
CA ILE A 101 7.00 -8.67 4.29
C ILE A 101 5.56 -9.16 4.42
N GLY A 102 5.17 -9.46 5.65
CA GLY A 102 3.81 -9.88 6.00
C GLY A 102 2.91 -8.71 6.38
N LEU A 103 1.88 -9.04 7.14
CA LEU A 103 0.86 -8.11 7.61
C LEU A 103 1.03 -7.79 9.09
N LEU A 104 0.52 -6.63 9.50
CA LEU A 104 0.36 -6.30 10.93
C LEU A 104 -0.67 -7.19 11.63
N GLY A 105 -1.56 -7.82 10.86
CA GLY A 105 -2.55 -8.80 11.29
C GLY A 105 -3.32 -9.35 10.09
N ALA A 106 -4.03 -10.46 10.26
CA ALA A 106 -4.81 -11.08 9.19
C ALA A 106 -5.79 -10.07 8.56
N GLY A 107 -5.88 -10.03 7.23
CA GLY A 107 -6.70 -9.08 6.49
C GLY A 107 -6.22 -7.62 6.55
N GLY A 108 -5.08 -7.36 7.20
CA GLY A 108 -4.62 -6.01 7.52
C GLY A 108 -3.74 -5.34 6.46
N TYR A 109 -2.96 -4.37 6.91
CA TYR A 109 -1.95 -3.66 6.13
C TYR A 109 -0.58 -4.30 6.27
N ALA A 110 0.30 -4.07 5.28
CA ALA A 110 1.68 -4.54 5.30
C ALA A 110 2.45 -4.04 6.54
N ASP A 111 3.34 -4.86 7.09
CA ASP A 111 4.27 -4.43 8.14
C ASP A 111 5.43 -3.61 7.53
N GLY A 112 5.15 -2.34 7.23
CA GLY A 112 6.15 -1.42 6.69
C GLY A 112 7.32 -1.13 7.63
N ALA A 113 7.13 -1.25 8.96
CA ALA A 113 8.20 -1.04 9.93
C ALA A 113 9.27 -2.13 9.84
N SER A 114 8.85 -3.38 9.58
CA SER A 114 9.77 -4.50 9.35
C SER A 114 10.63 -4.29 8.10
N GLN A 115 10.07 -3.73 7.03
CA GLN A 115 10.80 -3.39 5.81
C GLN A 115 11.82 -2.29 6.08
N VAL A 116 11.41 -1.17 6.68
CA VAL A 116 12.30 -0.05 7.00
C VAL A 116 13.50 -0.53 7.81
N SER A 117 13.24 -1.35 8.84
CA SER A 117 14.28 -1.89 9.71
C SER A 117 15.23 -2.83 8.97
N PHE A 118 14.69 -3.69 8.09
CA PHE A 118 15.49 -4.61 7.29
C PHE A 118 16.40 -3.88 6.30
N CYS A 119 15.88 -2.86 5.62
CA CYS A 119 16.58 -2.09 4.59
C CYS A 119 17.46 -0.97 5.15
N SER A 120 17.53 -0.79 6.47
CA SER A 120 18.29 0.30 7.09
C SER A 120 19.76 0.26 6.68
N GLY A 121 20.27 1.40 6.20
CA GLY A 121 21.68 1.57 5.81
C GLY A 121 22.06 0.98 4.45
N THR A 122 21.09 0.51 3.65
CA THR A 122 21.33 -0.05 2.31
C THR A 122 20.05 0.06 1.46
N SER A 123 20.07 -0.48 0.23
CA SER A 123 18.87 -0.58 -0.61
C SER A 123 18.25 -1.97 -0.51
N CYS A 124 16.96 -2.03 -0.85
CA CYS A 124 16.23 -3.28 -0.97
C CYS A 124 15.49 -3.32 -2.30
N THR A 125 15.48 -4.49 -2.92
CA THR A 125 14.74 -4.75 -4.17
C THR A 125 13.56 -5.67 -3.85
N ILE A 126 12.37 -5.36 -4.34
CA ILE A 126 11.23 -6.29 -4.34
C ILE A 126 11.50 -7.37 -5.38
N THR A 127 11.77 -8.59 -4.94
CA THR A 127 12.15 -9.71 -5.82
C THR A 127 10.97 -10.58 -6.24
N LYS A 128 9.88 -10.53 -5.47
CA LYS A 128 8.66 -11.27 -5.76
C LYS A 128 7.46 -10.59 -5.13
N ILE A 129 6.34 -10.55 -5.84
CA ILE A 129 5.03 -10.15 -5.30
C ILE A 129 4.19 -11.41 -5.17
N TYR A 130 3.78 -11.77 -3.95
CA TYR A 130 3.07 -13.00 -3.71
C TYR A 130 1.61 -12.90 -4.17
N ASP A 131 1.11 -13.99 -4.73
CA ASP A 131 -0.31 -14.18 -4.95
C ASP A 131 -0.98 -14.65 -3.65
N GLN A 132 -1.99 -13.91 -3.21
CA GLN A 132 -2.72 -14.21 -2.00
C GLN A 132 -3.76 -15.32 -2.17
N THR A 133 -4.02 -15.77 -3.40
CA THR A 133 -4.90 -16.91 -3.66
C THR A 133 -4.21 -18.24 -3.42
N ALA A 134 -5.00 -19.33 -3.38
CA ALA A 134 -4.47 -20.69 -3.31
C ALA A 134 -3.74 -21.15 -4.60
N GLN A 135 -3.81 -20.39 -5.70
CA GLN A 135 -3.12 -20.75 -6.95
C GLN A 135 -1.61 -20.50 -6.87
N HIS A 136 -1.18 -19.58 -6.00
CA HIS A 136 0.22 -19.16 -5.87
C HIS A 136 0.81 -18.72 -7.21
N ASN A 137 0.06 -17.88 -7.92
CA ASN A 137 0.52 -17.22 -9.15
C ASN A 137 1.45 -16.04 -8.83
N ASP A 138 2.47 -16.28 -7.99
CA ASP A 138 3.42 -15.25 -7.56
C ASP A 138 4.13 -14.61 -8.75
N MET A 139 4.34 -13.31 -8.71
CA MET A 139 5.08 -12.60 -9.75
C MET A 139 6.55 -12.40 -9.36
N PRO A 140 7.49 -13.17 -9.92
CA PRO A 140 8.91 -12.84 -9.84
C PRO A 140 9.25 -11.67 -10.75
N ILE A 141 10.48 -11.14 -10.61
CA ILE A 141 11.06 -10.25 -11.62
C ILE A 141 10.99 -10.93 -12.98
N SER A 142 10.48 -10.20 -13.97
CA SER A 142 10.32 -10.70 -15.34
C SER A 142 11.70 -11.03 -15.91
N TRP A 143 11.83 -12.23 -16.50
CA TRP A 143 13.07 -12.67 -17.14
C TRP A 143 13.31 -11.99 -18.51
N GLY A 144 12.44 -11.06 -18.90
CA GLY A 144 12.49 -10.34 -20.16
C GLY A 144 11.93 -11.14 -21.33
N GLY A 145 11.82 -10.49 -22.49
CA GLY A 145 11.11 -11.05 -23.64
C GLY A 145 11.80 -10.80 -24.98
N TYR A 146 10.98 -10.52 -25.99
CA TYR A 146 11.44 -9.92 -27.25
C TYR A 146 12.24 -8.64 -26.98
N TRP A 147 11.66 -7.73 -26.19
CA TRP A 147 12.37 -6.59 -25.65
C TRP A 147 13.19 -7.02 -24.44
N LYS A 148 14.45 -6.60 -24.42
CA LYS A 148 15.38 -6.92 -23.34
C LYS A 148 15.32 -5.84 -22.27
N GLY A 149 15.08 -6.24 -21.04
CA GLY A 149 15.28 -5.41 -19.87
C GLY A 149 16.78 -5.14 -19.63
N PRO A 150 17.11 -4.26 -18.70
CA PRO A 150 18.47 -3.77 -18.51
C PRO A 150 19.34 -4.69 -17.64
N GLU A 151 18.77 -5.72 -16.99
CA GLU A 151 19.54 -6.68 -16.18
C GLU A 151 20.21 -7.76 -17.06
N PRO A 152 21.18 -8.52 -16.52
CA PRO A 152 21.83 -9.61 -17.24
C PRO A 152 20.86 -10.58 -17.91
N ASN A 153 21.23 -11.06 -19.09
CA ASN A 153 20.40 -11.90 -19.97
C ASN A 153 19.11 -11.22 -20.47
N GLY A 154 18.96 -9.91 -20.22
CA GLY A 154 17.82 -9.11 -20.64
C GLY A 154 16.60 -9.21 -19.74
N SER A 155 16.81 -9.63 -18.48
CA SER A 155 15.79 -9.56 -17.44
C SER A 155 15.39 -8.12 -17.18
N ASP A 156 14.16 -7.94 -16.69
CA ASP A 156 13.74 -6.68 -16.10
C ASP A 156 14.38 -6.50 -14.71
N VAL A 157 14.18 -5.31 -14.14
CA VAL A 157 14.67 -4.91 -12.82
C VAL A 157 13.56 -5.08 -11.78
N GLY A 158 13.90 -5.51 -10.56
CA GLY A 158 12.96 -5.42 -9.44
C GLY A 158 12.85 -3.98 -8.91
N ALA A 159 11.65 -3.56 -8.52
CA ALA A 159 11.43 -2.24 -7.95
C ALA A 159 12.24 -2.04 -6.65
N ASP A 160 12.74 -0.82 -6.44
CA ASP A 160 13.26 -0.39 -5.14
C ASP A 160 12.11 -0.37 -4.11
N ALA A 161 12.26 -1.19 -3.06
CA ALA A 161 11.24 -1.41 -2.04
C ALA A 161 10.89 -0.13 -1.27
N MET A 162 11.82 0.83 -1.20
CA MET A 162 11.65 2.08 -0.44
C MET A 162 11.20 3.26 -1.30
N ALA A 163 11.05 3.08 -2.62
CA ALA A 163 10.88 4.18 -3.56
C ALA A 163 9.44 4.74 -3.65
N LEU A 164 8.43 4.05 -3.11
CA LEU A 164 7.04 4.52 -3.09
C LEU A 164 6.39 4.35 -1.71
N PRO A 165 6.82 5.14 -0.70
CA PRO A 165 6.13 5.17 0.58
C PRO A 165 4.74 5.79 0.41
N VAL A 166 3.73 5.14 0.98
CA VAL A 166 2.35 5.64 1.02
C VAL A 166 1.74 5.42 2.40
N THR A 167 0.76 6.25 2.75
CA THR A 167 -0.02 6.07 3.99
C THR A 167 -1.40 5.53 3.62
N ALA A 168 -1.72 4.33 4.09
CA ALA A 168 -3.01 3.69 3.88
C ALA A 168 -3.73 3.52 5.21
N ALA A 169 -4.85 4.22 5.41
CA ALA A 169 -5.60 4.25 6.67
C ALA A 169 -4.73 4.50 7.91
N GLY A 170 -3.72 5.37 7.80
CA GLY A 170 -2.79 5.69 8.89
C GLY A 170 -1.60 4.74 9.03
N HIS A 171 -1.52 3.66 8.26
CA HIS A 171 -0.39 2.75 8.23
C HIS A 171 0.62 3.15 7.17
N GLN A 172 1.91 3.21 7.54
CA GLN A 172 3.00 3.34 6.58
C GLN A 172 3.18 2.01 5.83
N VAL A 173 2.99 2.05 4.52
CA VAL A 173 3.19 0.90 3.62
C VAL A 173 3.95 1.36 2.37
N PHE A 174 4.33 0.41 1.51
CA PHE A 174 5.12 0.69 0.32
C PHE A 174 4.44 0.12 -0.91
N GLY A 175 4.20 0.96 -1.91
CA GLY A 175 3.75 0.53 -3.23
C GLY A 175 4.92 0.08 -4.09
N VAL A 176 4.62 -0.39 -5.31
CA VAL A 176 5.62 -0.72 -6.31
C VAL A 176 5.84 0.48 -7.23
N LYS A 177 7.03 1.09 -7.19
CA LYS A 177 7.38 2.15 -8.14
C LYS A 177 7.95 1.53 -9.42
N VAL A 178 7.17 1.57 -10.49
CA VAL A 178 7.60 1.03 -11.79
C VAL A 178 8.26 2.14 -12.63
N THR A 179 9.59 2.20 -12.61
CA THR A 179 10.38 3.00 -13.56
C THR A 179 10.63 2.20 -14.85
N PRO A 180 11.04 2.83 -15.98
CA PRO A 180 11.42 2.09 -17.17
C PRO A 180 12.40 0.95 -16.87
N GLY A 181 12.08 -0.24 -17.37
CA GLY A 181 12.85 -1.47 -17.13
C GLY A 181 12.47 -2.24 -15.86
N VAL A 182 11.61 -1.71 -14.97
CA VAL A 182 11.05 -2.49 -13.87
C VAL A 182 9.89 -3.33 -14.38
N GLY A 183 9.89 -4.64 -14.06
CA GLY A 183 8.89 -5.56 -14.59
C GLY A 183 8.78 -6.85 -13.78
N TYR A 184 7.56 -7.35 -13.68
CA TYR A 184 7.22 -8.60 -13.01
C TYR A 184 6.32 -9.42 -13.93
N ARG A 185 6.58 -10.73 -14.02
CA ARG A 185 5.82 -11.60 -14.92
C ARG A 185 5.87 -13.04 -14.45
N LEU A 186 4.73 -13.70 -14.54
CA LEU A 186 4.61 -15.14 -14.38
C LEU A 186 4.02 -15.72 -15.66
N ASP A 187 4.73 -16.70 -16.23
CA ASP A 187 4.20 -17.51 -17.33
C ASP A 187 3.48 -18.73 -16.78
N HIS A 188 2.50 -19.23 -17.54
CA HIS A 188 1.73 -20.42 -17.23
C HIS A 188 0.99 -20.33 -15.88
N ALA A 189 0.43 -19.15 -15.59
CA ALA A 189 -0.40 -18.92 -14.41
C ALA A 189 -1.57 -19.91 -14.33
N LYS A 190 -1.82 -20.44 -13.12
CA LYS A 190 -2.82 -21.47 -12.87
C LYS A 190 -4.20 -20.85 -12.71
N GLY A 191 -5.20 -21.44 -13.36
CA GLY A 191 -6.59 -21.04 -13.23
C GLY A 191 -6.94 -19.67 -13.83
N VAL A 192 -5.99 -19.02 -14.51
CA VAL A 192 -6.24 -17.77 -15.23
C VAL A 192 -7.02 -18.06 -16.52
N PRO A 193 -8.08 -17.28 -16.84
CA PRO A 193 -8.81 -17.40 -18.10
C PRO A 193 -7.89 -17.35 -19.33
N THR A 194 -8.24 -18.11 -20.36
CA THR A 194 -7.52 -18.12 -21.64
C THR A 194 -8.49 -18.08 -22.81
N GLY A 195 -8.01 -17.64 -23.98
CA GLY A 195 -8.85 -17.49 -25.16
C GLY A 195 -9.95 -16.45 -24.92
N ALA A 196 -11.20 -16.84 -25.18
CA ALA A 196 -12.36 -15.95 -25.03
C ALA A 196 -13.10 -16.11 -23.68
N GLN A 197 -12.51 -16.79 -22.70
CA GLN A 197 -13.11 -16.91 -21.37
C GLN A 197 -13.19 -15.52 -20.69
N PRO A 198 -14.28 -15.21 -19.98
CA PRO A 198 -14.44 -13.90 -19.35
C PRO A 198 -13.45 -13.71 -18.20
N GLU A 199 -12.89 -12.50 -18.10
CA GLU A 199 -12.05 -12.10 -16.98
C GLU A 199 -12.35 -10.66 -16.55
N GLY A 200 -12.13 -10.39 -15.27
CA GLY A 200 -12.22 -9.06 -14.69
C GLY A 200 -10.91 -8.72 -13.99
N ILE A 201 -10.39 -7.52 -14.25
CA ILE A 201 -9.11 -7.05 -13.71
C ILE A 201 -9.35 -5.69 -13.08
N TYR A 202 -8.73 -5.44 -11.93
CA TYR A 202 -8.64 -4.10 -11.36
C TYR A 202 -7.22 -3.83 -10.86
N MET A 203 -6.81 -2.57 -10.94
CA MET A 203 -5.54 -2.08 -10.43
C MET A 203 -5.77 -0.75 -9.73
N VAL A 204 -5.08 -0.53 -8.59
CA VAL A 204 -4.99 0.78 -7.95
C VAL A 204 -3.61 1.36 -8.30
N THR A 205 -3.60 2.44 -9.08
CA THR A 205 -2.37 3.11 -9.53
C THR A 205 -2.45 4.62 -9.33
N SER A 206 -1.30 5.29 -9.36
CA SER A 206 -1.20 6.74 -9.29
C SER A 206 -1.48 7.37 -10.65
N SER A 207 -2.46 8.28 -10.72
CA SER A 207 -2.70 9.09 -11.92
C SER A 207 -1.61 10.12 -12.20
N ASN A 208 -0.72 10.37 -11.23
CA ASN A 208 0.32 11.41 -11.32
C ASN A 208 1.68 10.85 -11.76
N TYR A 209 1.79 9.53 -11.92
CA TYR A 209 3.03 8.87 -12.29
C TYR A 209 2.80 8.03 -13.55
N THR A 210 2.81 8.72 -14.69
CA THR A 210 2.56 8.16 -16.02
C THR A 210 3.67 8.58 -16.98
N SER A 211 3.80 7.86 -18.09
CA SER A 211 4.65 8.26 -19.20
C SER A 211 3.99 7.90 -20.53
N GLN A 212 4.53 8.40 -21.64
CA GLN A 212 4.07 8.08 -22.99
C GLN A 212 4.63 6.74 -23.53
N TRP A 213 5.48 6.05 -22.76
CA TRP A 213 6.19 4.87 -23.23
C TRP A 213 5.41 3.60 -22.93
N CYS A 214 5.43 2.70 -23.91
CA CYS A 214 4.89 1.35 -23.74
C CYS A 214 5.78 0.52 -22.81
N CYS A 215 5.22 -0.26 -21.88
CA CYS A 215 3.83 -0.21 -21.42
C CYS A 215 3.81 -0.43 -19.90
N PHE A 216 2.80 0.13 -19.23
CA PHE A 216 2.58 -0.03 -17.79
C PHE A 216 1.30 -0.83 -17.59
N ASP A 217 1.42 -2.14 -17.81
CA ASP A 217 0.28 -3.04 -17.91
C ASP A 217 0.13 -3.90 -16.65
N TYR A 218 -1.11 -4.17 -16.27
CA TYR A 218 -1.43 -5.22 -15.29
C TYR A 218 -2.59 -6.08 -15.80
N GLY A 219 -2.31 -7.36 -16.05
CA GLY A 219 -3.32 -8.31 -16.52
C GLY A 219 -2.73 -9.53 -17.21
N SER A 220 -3.54 -10.12 -18.09
CA SER A 220 -3.22 -11.30 -18.88
C SER A 220 -2.37 -10.93 -20.10
N GLY A 221 -1.28 -11.67 -20.32
CA GLY A 221 -0.41 -11.53 -21.49
C GLY A 221 0.16 -12.88 -21.95
N GLU A 222 0.90 -12.87 -23.05
CA GLU A 222 1.38 -14.09 -23.71
C GLU A 222 2.45 -14.83 -22.91
N ASN A 223 2.39 -16.15 -22.84
CA ASN A 223 3.45 -16.94 -22.20
C ASN A 223 4.79 -16.93 -22.98
N SER A 224 4.80 -16.48 -24.24
CA SER A 224 6.00 -16.48 -25.08
C SER A 224 6.82 -15.19 -24.99
N HIS A 225 6.30 -14.16 -24.33
CA HIS A 225 6.92 -12.82 -24.25
C HIS A 225 7.18 -12.17 -25.62
N THR A 226 6.35 -12.54 -26.59
CA THR A 226 6.34 -11.99 -27.94
C THR A 226 4.91 -11.60 -28.26
N ASP A 227 4.73 -10.54 -29.04
CA ASP A 227 3.44 -10.26 -29.67
C ASP A 227 3.06 -11.46 -30.56
N THR A 228 1.95 -12.13 -30.20
CA THR A 228 1.43 -13.30 -30.95
C THR A 228 0.21 -12.97 -31.79
N GLY A 229 -0.10 -11.68 -31.97
CA GLY A 229 -1.17 -11.18 -32.79
C GLY A 229 -2.26 -10.44 -32.00
N ASN A 230 -3.30 -10.02 -32.70
CA ASN A 230 -4.36 -9.24 -32.07
C ASN A 230 -5.16 -10.06 -31.05
N ALA A 231 -5.55 -9.41 -29.95
CA ALA A 231 -6.40 -9.97 -28.89
C ALA A 231 -5.80 -11.17 -28.13
N THR A 232 -4.46 -11.21 -28.02
CA THR A 232 -3.73 -12.20 -27.21
C THR A 232 -3.35 -11.68 -25.81
N MET A 233 -3.69 -10.43 -25.50
CA MET A 233 -3.55 -9.79 -24.19
C MET A 233 -4.89 -9.20 -23.73
N ASN A 234 -5.05 -9.11 -22.41
CA ASN A 234 -6.08 -8.32 -21.75
C ASN A 234 -5.51 -7.76 -20.45
N ALA A 235 -5.07 -6.51 -20.50
CA ALA A 235 -4.46 -5.81 -19.39
C ALA A 235 -4.99 -4.39 -19.29
N ILE A 236 -4.98 -3.87 -18.06
CA ILE A 236 -5.19 -2.44 -17.77
C ILE A 236 -3.94 -1.67 -18.14
#